data_AF-A0A7R9F6A6-F1
#
_entry.id   AF-A0A7R9F6A6-F1
#
_cell.length_a   1.000
_cell.length_b   1.000
_cell.length_c   1.000
_cell.angle_alpha   90.00
_cell.angle_beta   90.00
_cell.angle_gamma   90.00
#
_symmetry.space_group_name_H-M   'P 1'
#
loop_
_entity.id
_entity.type
_entity.pdbx_description
1 polymer ?
#
loop_
_entity_poly.entity_id
_entity_poly.type
_entity_poly.pdbx_seq_one_letter_code
_entity_poly.pdbx_strand_id
1 'polypeptide(L)'
;MSSLLYAELAATCNALGYHDGQKYYVDTHCVETIKDLIRYLRRDDENHEIRRHLGEAKMLQMDLIPIFKGYWERSDLFDVVLRLMLNLTNPALLLYREELPADKTSRNFYLQIISHLQMYKEAMSDTAVWAIFSKKLGEILQIEWQERGEETSLVVERILILVRNVLQVPADPDAEKRTDNDASIHDQFAMCGAVPLSPADTYYLQILWALHQSGMVDIFLYISSMENEHQYYMHILEVSWCYLGQTATLPVPRALPGHSGLTSASLHSRFGGTFVLKAMKSISDQDLIYHKPLNNIEDLNFDVEKNKQKRPKNRLPMKSERTERRSAYSVRLFLKEFCVEFLTGAYNNLMHSVKELLMTLTAMDKSTDASVRNSSKVIKSNIFYVIEYRELILMLLLNFDEVKMSRAYLKDLMETAHIFLKLLEQFCSRSHLVVQKPAARRKKKKTNKDSNQNPQETLPKRDPEALWDELGPQLSVVLQGHTEISSDVIPFDAVSDKDIDEQKEVWPENDCFGNPYMSAEEEFMSIREIFMADIPQYQLDING
;
A
#
# COMPACT_ATOMS: atom_id res chain seq x y z
N MET A 1 -18.33 -5.08 -20.86
CA MET A 1 -17.66 -5.84 -21.95
C MET A 1 -18.58 -6.13 -23.15
N SER A 2 -18.14 -5.84 -24.39
CA SER A 2 -18.76 -6.43 -25.58
C SER A 2 -18.44 -7.93 -25.62
N SER A 3 -19.40 -8.78 -26.00
CA SER A 3 -19.19 -10.24 -26.11
C SER A 3 -18.01 -10.62 -27.02
N LEU A 4 -17.67 -9.72 -27.96
CA LEU A 4 -16.55 -9.84 -28.87
C LEU A 4 -15.20 -9.75 -28.14
N LEU A 5 -15.01 -8.76 -27.27
CA LEU A 5 -13.74 -8.58 -26.54
C LEU A 5 -13.48 -9.76 -25.60
N TYR A 6 -14.53 -10.30 -24.96
CA TYR A 6 -14.40 -11.51 -24.14
C TYR A 6 -13.94 -12.72 -24.97
N ALA A 7 -14.53 -12.90 -26.15
CA ALA A 7 -14.17 -14.00 -27.05
C ALA A 7 -12.73 -13.85 -27.57
N GLU A 8 -12.30 -12.63 -27.89
CA GLU A 8 -10.91 -12.33 -28.30
C GLU A 8 -9.92 -12.60 -27.16
N LEU A 9 -10.22 -12.14 -25.93
CA LEU A 9 -9.37 -12.41 -24.76
C LEU A 9 -9.27 -13.91 -24.46
N ALA A 10 -10.38 -14.63 -24.46
CA ALA A 10 -10.37 -16.08 -24.26
C ALA A 10 -9.58 -16.81 -25.37
N ALA A 11 -9.74 -16.40 -26.63
CA ALA A 11 -8.99 -16.95 -27.76
C ALA A 11 -7.48 -16.68 -27.62
N THR A 12 -7.09 -15.48 -27.21
CA THR A 12 -5.67 -15.13 -26.99
C THR A 12 -5.08 -15.90 -25.81
N CYS A 13 -5.82 -16.12 -24.72
CA CYS A 13 -5.36 -16.97 -23.61
C CYS A 13 -5.14 -18.42 -24.06
N ASN A 14 -6.08 -18.97 -24.83
CA ASN A 14 -5.95 -20.34 -25.36
C ASN A 14 -4.84 -20.49 -26.42
N ALA A 15 -4.39 -19.39 -27.04
CA ALA A 15 -3.33 -19.39 -28.04
C ALA A 15 -1.91 -19.43 -27.44
N LEU A 16 -1.77 -19.48 -26.11
CA LEU A 16 -0.46 -19.52 -25.44
C LEU A 16 0.19 -20.90 -25.49
N GLY A 17 -0.63 -21.94 -25.41
CA GLY A 17 -0.15 -23.31 -25.34
C GLY A 17 -1.15 -24.26 -24.70
N TYR A 18 -0.70 -25.47 -24.41
CA TYR A 18 -1.51 -26.47 -23.72
C TYR A 18 -0.67 -27.32 -22.78
N HIS A 19 -1.31 -27.86 -21.75
CA HIS A 19 -0.69 -28.74 -20.78
C HIS A 19 -1.09 -30.19 -21.02
N ASP A 20 -0.12 -31.06 -21.31
CA ASP A 20 -0.34 -32.50 -21.56
C ASP A 20 -0.34 -33.34 -20.26
N GLY A 21 -0.61 -32.71 -19.12
CA GLY A 21 -0.58 -33.36 -17.80
C GLY A 21 0.83 -33.54 -17.19
N GLN A 22 1.88 -33.61 -18.02
CA GLN A 22 3.28 -33.68 -17.56
C GLN A 22 4.13 -32.48 -17.95
N LYS A 23 3.89 -31.92 -19.14
CA LYS A 23 4.68 -30.82 -19.69
C LYS A 23 3.77 -29.82 -20.37
N TYR A 24 4.09 -28.53 -20.20
CA TYR A 24 3.46 -27.45 -20.91
C TYR A 24 4.13 -27.27 -22.27
N TYR A 25 3.34 -27.22 -23.34
CA TYR A 25 3.78 -26.99 -24.70
C TYR A 25 3.38 -25.59 -25.13
N VAL A 26 4.39 -24.76 -25.41
CA VAL A 26 4.22 -23.37 -25.83
C VAL A 26 3.88 -23.30 -27.32
N ASP A 27 2.91 -22.45 -27.69
CA ASP A 27 2.57 -22.20 -29.09
C ASP A 27 3.68 -21.43 -29.83
N THR A 28 3.69 -21.52 -31.16
CA THR A 28 4.65 -20.85 -32.03
C THR A 28 4.66 -19.33 -31.84
N HIS A 29 3.49 -18.71 -31.61
CA HIS A 29 3.35 -17.25 -31.51
C HIS A 29 3.23 -16.73 -30.07
N CYS A 30 3.53 -17.55 -29.06
CA CYS A 30 3.31 -17.21 -27.65
C CYS A 30 3.92 -15.88 -27.20
N VAL A 31 5.09 -15.49 -27.72
CA VAL A 31 5.72 -14.20 -27.37
C VAL A 31 4.85 -13.02 -27.81
N GLU A 32 4.30 -13.07 -29.02
CA GLU A 32 3.42 -12.03 -29.52
C GLU A 32 2.07 -12.04 -28.81
N THR A 33 1.53 -13.23 -28.51
CA THR A 33 0.30 -13.38 -27.71
C THR A 33 0.45 -12.75 -26.32
N ILE A 34 1.58 -12.98 -25.63
CA ILE A 34 1.84 -12.35 -24.32
C ILE A 34 1.99 -10.83 -24.46
N LYS A 35 2.65 -10.35 -25.53
CA LYS A 35 2.74 -8.90 -25.80
C LYS A 35 1.36 -8.30 -26.04
N ASP A 36 0.45 -9.00 -26.73
CA ASP A 36 -0.93 -8.58 -26.93
C ASP A 36 -1.71 -8.49 -25.61
N LEU A 37 -1.56 -9.49 -24.72
CA LEU A 37 -2.13 -9.43 -23.36
C LEU A 37 -1.62 -8.23 -22.56
N ILE A 38 -0.33 -7.91 -22.66
CA ILE A 38 0.24 -6.71 -22.04
C ILE A 38 -0.34 -5.42 -22.66
N ARG A 39 -0.57 -5.40 -23.98
CA ARG A 39 -1.20 -4.26 -24.68
C ARG A 39 -2.65 -4.08 -24.24
N TYR A 40 -3.40 -5.18 -24.08
CA TYR A 40 -4.76 -5.16 -23.56
C TYR A 40 -4.81 -4.62 -22.13
N LEU A 41 -3.95 -5.10 -21.23
CA LEU A 41 -3.87 -4.59 -19.85
C LEU A 41 -3.45 -3.12 -19.75
N ARG A 42 -2.74 -2.58 -20.75
CA ARG A 42 -2.39 -1.15 -20.79
C ARG A 42 -3.59 -0.27 -21.17
N ARG A 43 -4.55 -0.82 -21.93
CA ARG A 43 -5.76 -0.14 -22.39
C ARG A 43 -6.99 -0.55 -21.57
N ASP A 44 -6.78 -1.12 -20.38
CA ASP A 44 -7.85 -1.60 -19.50
C ASP A 44 -8.72 -0.42 -19.04
N ASP A 45 -10.01 -0.70 -18.84
CA ASP A 45 -10.99 0.30 -18.45
C ASP A 45 -10.88 0.64 -16.95
N GLU A 46 -11.64 1.64 -16.48
CA GLU A 46 -11.69 2.02 -15.06
C GLU A 46 -12.20 0.88 -14.16
N ASN A 47 -12.94 -0.07 -14.72
CA ASN A 47 -13.43 -1.24 -14.02
C ASN A 47 -12.38 -2.37 -13.94
N HIS A 48 -11.30 -2.27 -14.72
CA HIS A 48 -10.26 -3.28 -14.88
C HIS A 48 -10.82 -4.63 -15.33
N GLU A 49 -11.75 -4.61 -16.29
CA GLU A 49 -12.43 -5.80 -16.81
C GLU A 49 -11.45 -6.86 -17.34
N ILE A 50 -10.40 -6.43 -18.06
CA ILE A 50 -9.40 -7.34 -18.66
C ILE A 50 -8.61 -8.04 -17.57
N ARG A 51 -8.11 -7.27 -16.58
CA ARG A 51 -7.39 -7.83 -15.43
C ARG A 51 -8.22 -8.82 -14.64
N ARG A 52 -9.51 -8.53 -14.44
CA ARG A 52 -10.42 -9.44 -13.73
C ARG A 52 -10.62 -10.73 -14.52
N HIS A 53 -10.82 -10.64 -15.83
CA HIS A 53 -10.94 -11.82 -16.69
C HIS A 53 -9.70 -12.71 -16.65
N LEU A 54 -8.49 -12.13 -16.75
CA LEU A 54 -7.24 -12.91 -16.66
C LEU A 54 -7.06 -13.60 -15.29
N GLY A 55 -7.55 -12.97 -14.21
CA GLY A 55 -7.54 -13.57 -12.89
C GLY A 55 -8.55 -14.71 -12.73
N GLU A 56 -9.75 -14.58 -13.31
CA GLU A 56 -10.75 -15.66 -13.36
C GLU A 56 -10.25 -16.86 -14.17
N ALA A 57 -9.55 -16.59 -15.28
CA ALA A 57 -8.90 -17.60 -16.11
C ALA A 57 -7.70 -18.28 -15.43
N LYS A 58 -7.25 -17.79 -14.26
CA LYS A 58 -6.06 -18.27 -13.54
C LYS A 58 -4.80 -18.30 -14.43
N MET A 59 -4.65 -17.27 -15.25
CA MET A 59 -3.58 -17.11 -16.23
C MET A 59 -2.17 -17.29 -15.63
N LEU A 60 -1.93 -16.79 -14.41
CA LEU A 60 -0.64 -16.95 -13.75
C LEU A 60 -0.35 -18.42 -13.43
N GLN A 61 -1.35 -19.13 -12.91
CA GLN A 61 -1.21 -20.47 -12.36
C GLN A 61 -1.18 -21.55 -13.46
N MET A 62 -2.05 -21.41 -14.46
CA MET A 62 -2.27 -22.43 -15.47
C MET A 62 -1.29 -22.32 -16.65
N ASP A 63 -0.88 -21.10 -16.99
CA ASP A 63 -0.06 -20.85 -18.19
C ASP A 63 1.29 -20.25 -17.82
N LEU A 64 1.33 -19.08 -17.16
CA LEU A 64 2.59 -18.35 -16.98
C LEU A 64 3.63 -19.09 -16.12
N ILE A 65 3.23 -19.66 -14.98
CA ILE A 65 4.18 -20.40 -14.12
C ILE A 65 4.72 -21.65 -14.85
N PRO A 66 3.90 -22.49 -15.51
CA PRO A 66 4.41 -23.60 -16.32
C PRO A 66 5.33 -23.16 -17.47
N ILE A 67 4.97 -22.11 -18.22
CA ILE A 67 5.81 -21.54 -19.29
C ILE A 67 7.15 -21.08 -18.70
N PHE A 68 7.10 -20.35 -17.60
CA PHE A 68 8.28 -19.85 -16.89
C PHE A 68 9.19 -21.00 -16.47
N LYS A 69 8.66 -22.05 -15.85
CA LYS A 69 9.46 -23.22 -15.45
C LYS A 69 10.07 -23.98 -16.63
N GLY A 70 9.32 -24.14 -17.71
CA GLY A 70 9.73 -24.96 -18.86
C GLY A 70 10.68 -24.26 -19.83
N TYR A 71 10.64 -22.93 -19.91
CA TYR A 71 11.25 -22.17 -21.01
C TYR A 71 12.02 -20.91 -20.56
N TRP A 72 12.42 -20.79 -19.29
CA TRP A 72 13.13 -19.62 -18.76
C TRP A 72 14.47 -19.32 -19.44
N GLU A 73 15.12 -20.30 -20.07
CA GLU A 73 16.39 -20.12 -20.81
C GLU A 73 16.19 -19.26 -22.07
N ARG A 74 14.97 -19.22 -22.61
CA ARG A 74 14.62 -18.45 -23.79
C ARG A 74 14.38 -16.99 -23.38
N SER A 75 15.39 -16.12 -23.53
CA SER A 75 15.39 -14.76 -22.97
C SER A 75 14.23 -13.88 -23.43
N ASP A 76 13.87 -13.92 -24.72
CA ASP A 76 12.75 -13.13 -25.28
C ASP A 76 11.40 -13.54 -24.67
N LEU A 77 11.20 -14.83 -24.40
CA LEU A 77 10.01 -15.35 -23.73
C LEU A 77 10.04 -15.05 -22.23
N PHE A 78 11.19 -15.23 -21.57
CA PHE A 78 11.37 -14.88 -20.15
C PHE A 78 10.99 -13.43 -19.88
N ASP A 79 11.46 -12.50 -20.72
CA ASP A 79 11.22 -11.07 -20.52
C ASP A 79 9.75 -10.69 -20.65
N VAL A 80 9.04 -11.23 -21.65
CA VAL A 80 7.60 -10.95 -21.81
C VAL A 80 6.75 -11.62 -20.73
N VAL A 81 7.10 -12.84 -20.31
CA VAL A 81 6.44 -13.54 -19.21
C VAL A 81 6.63 -12.78 -17.90
N LEU A 82 7.87 -12.39 -17.57
CA LEU A 82 8.18 -11.59 -16.38
C LEU A 82 7.40 -10.27 -16.38
N ARG A 83 7.33 -9.57 -17.52
CA ARG A 83 6.56 -8.33 -17.63
C ARG A 83 5.07 -8.54 -17.39
N LEU A 84 4.48 -9.63 -17.90
CA LEU A 84 3.08 -9.94 -17.67
C LEU A 84 2.81 -10.36 -16.21
N MET A 85 3.68 -11.20 -15.62
CA MET A 85 3.61 -11.57 -14.20
C MET A 85 3.69 -10.34 -13.29
N LEU A 86 4.61 -9.43 -13.58
CA LEU A 86 4.75 -8.16 -12.86
C LEU A 86 3.48 -7.32 -12.97
N ASN A 87 2.95 -7.16 -14.19
CA ASN A 87 1.74 -6.38 -14.42
C ASN A 87 0.55 -6.95 -13.66
N LEU A 88 0.35 -8.28 -13.69
CA LEU A 88 -0.74 -8.96 -13.00
C LEU A 88 -0.64 -8.87 -11.47
N THR A 89 0.58 -8.81 -10.93
CA THR A 89 0.85 -8.73 -9.48
C THR A 89 0.90 -7.32 -8.92
N ASN A 90 0.65 -6.27 -9.74
CA ASN A 90 0.59 -4.90 -9.27
C ASN A 90 -0.38 -4.74 -8.07
N PRO A 91 0.01 -4.01 -7.00
CA PRO A 91 -0.86 -3.78 -5.87
C PRO A 91 -2.19 -3.16 -6.30
N ALA A 92 -3.31 -3.75 -5.85
CA ALA A 92 -4.64 -3.29 -6.27
C ALA A 92 -4.87 -1.80 -6.01
N LEU A 93 -4.31 -1.28 -4.91
CA LEU A 93 -4.45 0.14 -4.55
C LEU A 93 -3.76 1.09 -5.55
N LEU A 94 -2.67 0.65 -6.21
CA LEU A 94 -1.99 1.44 -7.24
C LEU A 94 -2.87 1.59 -8.49
N LEU A 95 -3.68 0.57 -8.82
CA LEU A 95 -4.62 0.63 -9.94
C LEU A 95 -5.69 1.71 -9.74
N TYR A 96 -6.07 1.96 -8.49
CA TYR A 96 -7.03 3.00 -8.09
C TYR A 96 -6.34 4.27 -7.59
N ARG A 97 -5.13 4.58 -8.08
CA ARG A 97 -4.39 5.82 -7.80
C ARG A 97 -4.22 6.12 -6.31
N GLU A 98 -3.95 5.08 -5.52
CA GLU A 98 -3.81 5.18 -4.07
C GLU A 98 -5.09 5.57 -3.31
N GLU A 99 -6.26 5.40 -3.92
CA GLU A 99 -7.57 5.69 -3.32
C GLU A 99 -8.47 4.46 -3.28
N LEU A 100 -9.24 4.31 -2.19
CA LEU A 100 -10.21 3.23 -2.08
C LEU A 100 -11.51 3.63 -2.79
N PRO A 101 -12.06 2.79 -3.70
CA PRO A 101 -13.31 3.11 -4.39
C PRO A 101 -14.46 3.36 -3.42
N ALA A 102 -15.14 4.49 -3.60
CA ALA A 102 -16.31 4.87 -2.81
C ALA A 102 -17.57 4.14 -3.28
N ASP A 103 -17.71 3.94 -4.60
CA ASP A 103 -18.85 3.26 -5.19
C ASP A 103 -18.88 1.77 -4.82
N LYS A 104 -20.09 1.25 -4.61
CA LYS A 104 -20.29 -0.15 -4.20
C LYS A 104 -19.82 -1.12 -5.27
N THR A 105 -20.03 -0.81 -6.55
CA THR A 105 -19.69 -1.70 -7.67
C THR A 105 -18.18 -1.72 -7.86
N SER A 106 -17.56 -0.54 -7.97
CA SER A 106 -16.09 -0.42 -8.07
C SER A 106 -15.38 -1.03 -6.86
N ARG A 107 -15.97 -0.95 -5.67
CA ARG A 107 -15.44 -1.63 -4.48
C ARG A 107 -15.51 -3.15 -4.57
N ASN A 108 -16.55 -3.72 -5.18
CA ASN A 108 -16.61 -5.17 -5.42
C ASN A 108 -15.52 -5.61 -6.41
N PHE A 109 -15.28 -4.83 -7.46
CA PHE A 109 -14.19 -5.08 -8.42
C PHE A 109 -12.81 -5.00 -7.76
N TYR A 110 -12.59 -4.00 -6.91
CA TYR A 110 -11.37 -3.89 -6.11
C TYR A 110 -11.14 -5.14 -5.23
N LEU A 111 -12.18 -5.60 -4.52
CA LEU A 111 -12.09 -6.81 -3.69
C LEU A 111 -11.84 -8.08 -4.53
N GLN A 112 -12.44 -8.16 -5.72
CA GLN A 112 -12.19 -9.24 -6.66
C GLN A 112 -10.72 -9.27 -7.10
N ILE A 113 -10.13 -8.11 -7.43
CA ILE A 113 -8.72 -8.02 -7.80
C ILE A 113 -7.82 -8.45 -6.62
N ILE A 114 -8.13 -8.07 -5.38
CA ILE A 114 -7.40 -8.55 -4.21
C ILE A 114 -7.46 -10.07 -4.10
N SER A 115 -8.62 -10.68 -4.32
CA SER A 115 -8.78 -12.14 -4.32
C SER A 115 -7.90 -12.80 -5.40
N HIS A 116 -7.84 -12.22 -6.60
CA HIS A 116 -6.95 -12.69 -7.66
C HIS A 116 -5.46 -12.59 -7.25
N LEU A 117 -5.04 -11.47 -6.65
CA LEU A 117 -3.68 -11.30 -6.13
C LEU A 117 -3.34 -12.33 -5.04
N GLN A 118 -4.29 -12.69 -4.19
CA GLN A 118 -4.10 -13.73 -3.17
C GLN A 118 -3.91 -15.12 -3.80
N MET A 119 -4.68 -15.47 -4.84
CA MET A 119 -4.46 -16.70 -5.61
C MET A 119 -3.11 -16.69 -6.32
N TYR A 120 -2.63 -15.53 -6.77
CA TYR A 120 -1.29 -15.40 -7.34
C TYR A 120 -0.20 -15.60 -6.29
N LYS A 121 -0.38 -15.05 -5.08
CA LYS A 121 0.52 -15.26 -3.94
C LYS A 121 0.66 -16.74 -3.60
N GLU A 122 -0.47 -17.46 -3.54
CA GLU A 122 -0.48 -18.91 -3.34
C GLU A 122 0.33 -19.63 -4.41
N ALA A 123 0.12 -19.32 -5.69
CA ALA A 123 0.83 -19.99 -6.77
C ALA A 123 2.34 -19.69 -6.79
N MET A 124 2.73 -18.51 -6.30
CA MET A 124 4.13 -18.10 -6.14
C MET A 124 4.80 -18.68 -4.89
N SER A 125 4.14 -19.53 -4.10
CA SER A 125 4.77 -20.21 -2.95
C SER A 125 5.72 -21.35 -3.36
N ASP A 126 5.82 -21.65 -4.66
CA ASP A 126 6.66 -22.72 -5.19
C ASP A 126 8.14 -22.32 -5.25
N THR A 127 8.98 -23.05 -4.50
CA THR A 127 10.44 -22.86 -4.44
C THR A 127 11.13 -22.95 -5.80
N ALA A 128 10.61 -23.76 -6.74
CA ALA A 128 11.22 -23.91 -8.06
C ALA A 128 11.15 -22.62 -8.88
N VAL A 129 10.09 -21.82 -8.72
CA VAL A 129 9.95 -20.52 -9.40
C VAL A 129 11.04 -19.57 -8.93
N TRP A 130 11.27 -19.48 -7.62
CA TRP A 130 12.29 -18.62 -7.04
C TRP A 130 13.71 -19.11 -7.33
N ALA A 131 13.93 -20.41 -7.45
CA ALA A 131 15.23 -20.96 -7.84
C ALA A 131 15.63 -20.53 -9.27
N ILE A 132 14.67 -20.45 -10.19
CA ILE A 132 14.90 -19.93 -11.54
C ILE A 132 15.23 -18.44 -11.50
N PHE A 133 14.49 -17.64 -10.73
CA PHE A 133 14.80 -16.21 -10.57
C PHE A 133 16.19 -15.98 -9.96
N SER A 134 16.52 -16.73 -8.92
CA SER A 134 17.84 -16.70 -8.27
C SER A 134 18.95 -17.06 -9.25
N LYS A 135 18.79 -18.13 -10.03
CA LYS A 135 19.74 -18.52 -11.08
C LYS A 135 19.92 -17.40 -12.12
N LYS A 136 18.83 -16.84 -12.64
CA LYS A 136 18.87 -15.78 -13.66
C LYS A 136 19.52 -14.49 -13.11
N LEU A 137 19.22 -14.10 -11.88
CA LEU A 137 19.87 -12.96 -11.23
C LEU A 137 21.36 -13.22 -11.01
N GLY A 138 21.73 -14.43 -10.57
CA GLY A 138 23.13 -14.83 -10.43
C GLY A 138 23.90 -14.71 -11.75
N GLU A 139 23.32 -15.17 -12.87
CA GLU A 139 23.90 -15.03 -14.21
C GLU A 139 24.11 -13.55 -14.61
N ILE A 140 23.15 -12.67 -14.31
CA ILE A 140 23.24 -11.24 -14.65
C ILE A 140 24.25 -10.51 -13.75
N LEU A 141 24.29 -10.83 -12.46
CA LEU A 141 25.16 -10.17 -11.48
C LEU A 141 26.63 -10.58 -11.62
N GLN A 142 26.92 -11.68 -12.31
CA GLN A 142 28.29 -12.03 -12.71
C GLN A 142 28.88 -11.10 -13.78
N ILE A 143 28.03 -10.41 -14.54
CA ILE A 143 28.45 -9.41 -15.51
C ILE A 143 28.80 -8.13 -14.74
N GLU A 144 29.98 -7.56 -15.03
CA GLU A 144 30.40 -6.29 -14.45
C GLU A 144 29.35 -5.20 -14.70
N TRP A 145 29.12 -4.35 -13.69
CA TRP A 145 28.04 -3.36 -13.71
C TRP A 145 28.16 -2.37 -14.89
N GLN A 146 29.37 -2.10 -15.38
CA GLN A 146 29.63 -1.22 -16.54
C GLN A 146 29.29 -1.89 -17.87
N GLU A 147 29.45 -3.21 -17.96
CA GLU A 147 29.20 -3.99 -19.17
C GLU A 147 27.73 -4.44 -19.26
N ARG A 148 26.98 -4.31 -18.17
CA ARG A 148 25.57 -4.66 -18.10
C ARG A 148 24.74 -3.66 -18.91
N GLY A 149 24.08 -4.17 -19.96
CA GLY A 149 23.13 -3.39 -20.75
C GLY A 149 21.93 -2.87 -19.94
N GLU A 150 21.25 -1.87 -20.48
CA GLU A 150 20.03 -1.32 -19.86
C GLU A 150 18.92 -2.38 -19.76
N GLU A 151 18.71 -3.18 -20.82
CA GLU A 151 17.69 -4.23 -20.83
C GLU A 151 17.90 -5.28 -19.74
N THR A 152 19.14 -5.72 -19.52
CA THR A 152 19.46 -6.69 -18.47
C THR A 152 19.36 -6.07 -17.08
N SER A 153 19.70 -4.79 -16.94
CA SER A 153 19.50 -4.04 -15.70
C SER A 153 18.02 -3.91 -15.34
N LEU A 154 17.15 -3.70 -16.33
CA LEU A 154 15.69 -3.69 -16.16
C LEU A 154 15.14 -5.06 -15.79
N VAL A 155 15.77 -6.16 -16.20
CA VAL A 155 15.38 -7.51 -15.76
C VAL A 155 15.60 -7.65 -14.26
N VAL A 156 16.75 -7.22 -13.73
CA VAL A 156 17.02 -7.25 -12.28
C VAL A 156 15.96 -6.46 -11.52
N GLU A 157 15.70 -5.23 -11.95
CA GLU A 157 14.68 -4.36 -11.35
C GLU A 157 13.30 -5.03 -11.35
N ARG A 158 12.85 -5.58 -12.48
CA ARG A 158 11.53 -6.23 -12.60
C ARG A 158 11.42 -7.46 -11.68
N ILE A 159 12.48 -8.23 -11.50
CA ILE A 159 12.48 -9.37 -10.57
C ILE A 159 12.33 -8.88 -9.12
N LEU A 160 13.06 -7.83 -8.72
CA LEU A 160 12.95 -7.27 -7.37
C LEU A 160 11.55 -6.69 -7.10
N ILE A 161 10.97 -5.98 -8.06
CA ILE A 161 9.60 -5.46 -7.93
C ILE A 161 8.59 -6.61 -7.85
N LEU A 162 8.77 -7.68 -8.63
CA LEU A 162 7.90 -8.86 -8.55
C LEU A 162 7.96 -9.51 -7.16
N VAL A 163 9.17 -9.68 -6.59
CA VAL A 163 9.34 -10.17 -5.20
C VAL A 163 8.56 -9.28 -4.25
N ARG A 164 8.74 -7.96 -4.34
CA ARG A 164 8.05 -6.99 -3.48
C ARG A 164 6.54 -7.12 -3.61
N ASN A 165 6.02 -7.12 -4.83
CA ASN A 165 4.59 -7.21 -5.12
C ASN A 165 3.97 -8.45 -4.48
N VAL A 166 4.61 -9.62 -4.65
CA VAL A 166 4.13 -10.90 -4.09
C VAL A 166 4.15 -10.88 -2.56
N LEU A 167 5.20 -10.35 -1.94
CA LEU A 167 5.29 -10.23 -0.48
C LEU A 167 4.23 -9.27 0.09
N GLN A 168 3.96 -8.16 -0.61
CA GLN A 168 3.03 -7.11 -0.17
C GLN A 168 1.55 -7.51 -0.19
N VAL A 169 1.17 -8.54 -0.97
CA VAL A 169 -0.24 -8.97 -1.09
C VAL A 169 -0.88 -9.20 0.29
N PRO A 170 -2.00 -8.52 0.61
CA PRO A 170 -2.63 -8.58 1.92
C PRO A 170 -3.28 -9.94 2.19
N ALA A 171 -3.27 -10.37 3.46
CA ALA A 171 -3.94 -11.58 3.91
C ALA A 171 -5.48 -11.44 3.83
N ASP A 172 -6.18 -12.55 3.59
CA ASP A 172 -7.65 -12.59 3.59
C ASP A 172 -8.21 -12.43 5.02
N PRO A 173 -8.99 -11.37 5.32
CA PRO A 173 -9.58 -11.13 6.64
C PRO A 173 -10.61 -12.18 7.08
N ASP A 174 -11.25 -12.89 6.15
CA ASP A 174 -12.24 -13.93 6.47
C ASP A 174 -11.56 -15.28 6.79
N ALA A 175 -10.40 -15.55 6.20
CA ALA A 175 -9.51 -16.64 6.64
C ALA A 175 -8.88 -16.37 8.04
N GLU A 176 -8.73 -15.09 8.42
CA GLU A 176 -8.21 -14.64 9.73
C GLU A 176 -9.27 -14.71 10.85
N LYS A 177 -10.56 -14.97 10.54
CA LYS A 177 -11.63 -15.15 11.53
C LYS A 177 -11.68 -16.57 12.11
N ARG A 178 -10.63 -16.99 12.82
CA ARG A 178 -10.74 -18.07 13.82
C ARG A 178 -10.64 -17.50 15.23
N THR A 179 -11.82 -17.28 15.79
CA THR A 179 -12.20 -17.44 17.21
C THR A 179 -11.31 -16.81 18.30
N ASP A 180 -11.52 -15.52 18.58
CA ASP A 180 -11.13 -14.84 19.83
C ASP A 180 -11.79 -15.42 21.12
N ASN A 181 -12.60 -16.49 21.03
CA ASN A 181 -13.45 -16.98 22.13
C ASN A 181 -13.15 -18.40 22.63
N ASP A 182 -12.19 -19.16 22.07
CA ASP A 182 -11.93 -20.56 22.48
C ASP A 182 -10.62 -20.73 23.29
N ALA A 183 -10.22 -19.70 24.04
CA ALA A 183 -8.98 -19.67 24.83
C ALA A 183 -8.97 -20.56 26.11
N SER A 184 -9.84 -21.57 26.23
CA SER A 184 -9.91 -22.40 27.45
C SER A 184 -9.77 -23.91 27.23
N ILE A 185 -9.70 -24.38 25.98
CA ILE A 185 -9.64 -25.83 25.69
C ILE A 185 -8.45 -26.23 24.82
N HIS A 186 -7.70 -25.25 24.29
CA HIS A 186 -6.61 -25.51 23.33
C HIS A 186 -5.21 -25.61 23.98
N ASP A 187 -5.08 -25.28 25.27
CA ASP A 187 -3.79 -25.20 25.97
C ASP A 187 -3.25 -26.55 26.49
N GLN A 188 -4.00 -27.66 26.33
CA GLN A 188 -3.60 -28.96 26.91
C GLN A 188 -3.27 -30.06 25.90
N PHE A 189 -3.30 -29.77 24.59
CA PHE A 189 -2.98 -30.76 23.55
C PHE A 189 -1.96 -30.26 22.52
N ALA A 190 -0.91 -29.57 22.98
CA ALA A 190 0.18 -29.07 22.14
C ALA A 190 1.57 -29.58 22.57
N MET A 191 1.64 -30.82 23.09
CA MET A 191 2.90 -31.57 23.07
C MET A 191 3.20 -32.20 21.70
N CYS A 192 2.32 -32.06 20.71
CA CYS A 192 2.52 -32.52 19.35
C CYS A 192 1.58 -31.72 18.41
N GLY A 193 2.11 -30.97 17.45
CA GLY A 193 1.29 -30.29 16.43
C GLY A 193 1.18 -28.76 16.62
N ALA A 194 1.60 -28.06 15.57
CA ALA A 194 1.55 -26.61 15.46
C ALA A 194 0.12 -26.05 15.58
N VAL A 195 0.01 -24.86 16.18
CA VAL A 195 -1.18 -24.01 16.07
C VAL A 195 -1.49 -23.83 14.58
N PRO A 196 -2.74 -24.04 14.10
CA PRO A 196 -3.06 -23.77 12.71
C PRO A 196 -2.97 -22.26 12.50
N LEU A 197 -1.91 -21.81 11.83
CA LEU A 197 -1.84 -20.48 11.23
C LEU A 197 -3.04 -20.30 10.28
N SER A 198 -3.50 -19.06 10.09
CA SER A 198 -4.48 -18.75 9.04
C SER A 198 -3.94 -19.27 7.69
N PRO A 199 -4.78 -19.80 6.78
CA PRO A 199 -4.36 -20.16 5.43
C PRO A 199 -3.55 -19.03 4.74
N ALA A 200 -3.91 -17.77 4.98
CA ALA A 200 -3.20 -16.61 4.44
C ALA A 200 -1.80 -16.40 5.03
N ASP A 201 -1.60 -16.69 6.32
CA ASP A 201 -0.29 -16.63 6.98
C ASP A 201 0.60 -17.79 6.53
N THR A 202 -0.02 -18.91 6.12
CA THR A 202 0.67 -20.10 5.64
C THR A 202 1.41 -19.80 4.33
N TYR A 203 0.77 -19.14 3.36
CA TYR A 203 1.41 -18.82 2.08
C TYR A 203 2.53 -17.80 2.20
N TYR A 204 2.38 -16.77 3.05
CA TYR A 204 3.48 -15.83 3.27
C TYR A 204 4.71 -16.51 3.88
N LEU A 205 4.51 -17.33 4.93
CA LEU A 205 5.61 -18.09 5.53
C LEU A 205 6.24 -19.09 4.53
N GLN A 206 5.43 -19.69 3.66
CA GLN A 206 5.93 -20.55 2.58
C GLN A 206 6.77 -19.77 1.57
N ILE A 207 6.36 -18.55 1.18
CA ILE A 207 7.16 -17.69 0.30
C ILE A 207 8.49 -17.30 0.96
N LEU A 208 8.48 -16.91 2.25
CA LEU A 208 9.72 -16.62 2.98
C LEU A 208 10.68 -17.82 2.96
N TRP A 209 10.14 -19.01 3.21
CA TRP A 209 10.91 -20.24 3.15
C TRP A 209 11.41 -20.54 1.72
N ALA A 210 10.57 -20.33 0.71
CA ALA A 210 10.92 -20.53 -0.69
C ALA A 210 12.05 -19.59 -1.15
N LEU A 211 11.99 -18.31 -0.79
CA LEU A 211 13.03 -17.31 -1.07
C LEU A 211 14.36 -17.66 -0.40
N HIS A 212 14.32 -18.15 0.84
CA HIS A 212 15.51 -18.61 1.54
C HIS A 212 16.09 -19.86 0.87
N GLN A 213 15.28 -20.89 0.60
CA GLN A 213 15.75 -22.14 -0.02
C GLN A 213 16.25 -21.95 -1.45
N SER A 214 15.74 -20.97 -2.18
CA SER A 214 16.21 -20.67 -3.53
C SER A 214 17.53 -19.89 -3.58
N GLY A 215 18.08 -19.46 -2.43
CA GLY A 215 19.26 -18.58 -2.36
C GLY A 215 18.97 -17.13 -2.77
N MET A 216 17.69 -16.75 -2.85
CA MET A 216 17.32 -15.39 -3.27
C MET A 216 17.66 -14.36 -2.19
N VAL A 217 17.55 -14.77 -0.93
CA VAL A 217 17.92 -13.94 0.23
C VAL A 217 19.41 -13.56 0.18
N ASP A 218 20.28 -14.50 -0.19
CA ASP A 218 21.73 -14.25 -0.31
C ASP A 218 22.04 -13.24 -1.43
N ILE A 219 21.29 -13.30 -2.54
CA ILE A 219 21.41 -12.31 -3.62
C ILE A 219 20.96 -10.92 -3.15
N PHE A 220 19.89 -10.81 -2.35
CA PHE A 220 19.48 -9.52 -1.78
C PHE A 220 20.58 -8.92 -0.91
N LEU A 221 21.18 -9.75 -0.06
CA LEU A 221 22.30 -9.35 0.79
C LEU A 221 23.50 -8.92 -0.05
N TYR A 222 23.87 -9.70 -1.07
CA TYR A 222 24.94 -9.35 -2.00
C TYR A 222 24.71 -7.98 -2.66
N ILE A 223 23.54 -7.77 -3.28
CA ILE A 223 23.19 -6.48 -3.91
C ILE A 223 23.32 -5.36 -2.89
N SER A 224 22.79 -5.55 -1.68
CA SER A 224 22.78 -4.53 -0.64
C SER A 224 24.15 -4.19 -0.05
N SER A 225 25.11 -5.10 -0.17
CA SER A 225 26.49 -4.92 0.32
C SER A 225 27.44 -4.33 -0.72
N MET A 226 27.09 -4.40 -2.02
CA MET A 226 27.96 -3.95 -3.12
C MET A 226 27.66 -2.49 -3.50
N GLU A 227 28.63 -1.60 -3.30
CA GLU A 227 28.49 -0.16 -3.60
C GLU A 227 28.14 0.13 -5.07
N ASN A 228 28.59 -0.71 -6.00
CA ASN A 228 28.35 -0.55 -7.43
C ASN A 228 26.91 -0.87 -7.85
N GLU A 229 26.11 -1.50 -6.98
CA GLU A 229 24.72 -1.91 -7.27
C GLU A 229 23.69 -0.95 -6.63
N HIS A 230 24.10 0.28 -6.31
CA HIS A 230 23.30 1.31 -5.64
C HIS A 230 21.94 1.61 -6.32
N GLN A 231 21.83 1.42 -7.64
CA GLN A 231 20.58 1.60 -8.38
C GLN A 231 19.43 0.70 -7.89
N TYR A 232 19.74 -0.42 -7.23
CA TYR A 232 18.73 -1.37 -6.74
C TYR A 232 18.40 -1.22 -5.25
N TYR A 233 19.07 -0.32 -4.51
CA TYR A 233 18.95 -0.23 -3.06
C TYR A 233 17.53 0.10 -2.59
N MET A 234 16.80 0.95 -3.32
CA MET A 234 15.41 1.28 -3.00
C MET A 234 14.49 0.06 -3.15
N HIS A 235 14.70 -0.74 -4.21
CA HIS A 235 14.00 -2.00 -4.40
C HIS A 235 14.31 -3.00 -3.28
N ILE A 236 15.58 -3.13 -2.89
CA ILE A 236 15.99 -3.99 -1.77
C ILE A 236 15.40 -3.51 -0.44
N LEU A 237 15.29 -2.19 -0.21
CA LEU A 237 14.62 -1.65 0.97
C LEU A 237 13.16 -2.10 1.04
N GLU A 238 12.41 -1.94 -0.05
CA GLU A 238 10.99 -2.32 -0.09
C GLU A 238 10.82 -3.84 0.09
N VAL A 239 11.68 -4.65 -0.56
CA VAL A 239 11.69 -6.11 -0.39
C VAL A 239 12.01 -6.47 1.06
N SER A 240 13.07 -5.91 1.64
CA SER A 240 13.49 -6.18 3.03
C SER A 240 12.42 -5.75 4.03
N TRP A 241 11.77 -4.61 3.78
CA TRP A 241 10.64 -4.17 4.58
C TRP A 241 9.47 -5.16 4.52
N CYS A 242 9.07 -5.60 3.32
CA CYS A 242 7.99 -6.58 3.17
C CYS A 242 8.37 -7.96 3.74
N TYR A 243 9.64 -8.34 3.64
CA TYR A 243 10.20 -9.60 4.15
C TYR A 243 10.22 -9.64 5.68
N LEU A 244 10.42 -8.49 6.35
CA LEU A 244 10.42 -8.37 7.81
C LEU A 244 9.05 -7.95 8.37
N GLY A 245 8.25 -7.21 7.60
CA GLY A 245 7.09 -6.46 8.07
C GLY A 245 5.90 -7.30 8.53
N GLN A 246 5.66 -8.48 7.95
CA GLN A 246 4.55 -9.35 8.41
C GLN A 246 4.96 -10.26 9.57
N THR A 247 6.25 -10.31 9.92
CA THR A 247 6.79 -11.13 11.01
C THR A 247 7.22 -10.33 12.23
N ALA A 248 6.93 -9.02 12.27
CA ALA A 248 7.42 -8.05 13.24
C ALA A 248 7.07 -8.37 14.71
N THR A 249 7.75 -9.38 15.26
CA THR A 249 8.27 -9.48 16.62
C THR A 249 9.57 -10.30 16.57
N LEU A 250 10.67 -9.68 16.18
CA LEU A 250 11.91 -10.02 16.90
C LEU A 250 11.65 -9.58 18.35
N PRO A 251 11.79 -10.46 19.35
CA PRO A 251 11.73 -10.01 20.72
C PRO A 251 12.88 -9.02 20.88
N VAL A 252 12.54 -7.73 20.94
CA VAL A 252 13.42 -6.75 21.59
C VAL A 252 13.74 -7.39 22.93
N PRO A 253 15.02 -7.68 23.27
CA PRO A 253 15.35 -8.05 24.62
C PRO A 253 14.76 -6.93 25.45
N ARG A 254 13.72 -7.22 26.25
CA ARG A 254 13.19 -6.23 27.18
C ARG A 254 14.43 -5.69 27.87
N ALA A 255 14.75 -4.42 27.61
CA ALA A 255 15.62 -3.70 28.51
C ALA A 255 15.03 -3.99 29.88
N LEU A 256 15.84 -4.59 30.75
CA LEU A 256 15.52 -4.72 32.16
C LEU A 256 14.84 -3.41 32.57
N PRO A 257 13.71 -3.43 33.28
CA PRO A 257 13.02 -2.20 33.66
C PRO A 257 13.94 -1.38 34.57
N GLY A 258 14.81 -0.59 33.96
CA GLY A 258 15.59 0.45 34.58
C GLY A 258 14.60 1.55 34.87
N HIS A 259 14.48 1.89 36.15
CA HIS A 259 13.59 2.90 36.72
C HIS A 259 12.16 2.41 37.01
N SER A 260 12.05 1.23 37.61
CA SER A 260 11.18 1.09 38.78
C SER A 260 12.08 0.73 39.95
N GLY A 261 12.11 1.58 40.98
CA GLY A 261 12.92 1.33 42.17
C GLY A 261 12.62 -0.03 42.77
N LEU A 262 13.67 -0.67 43.31
CA LEU A 262 13.59 -1.91 44.06
C LEU A 262 12.36 -1.95 44.98
N THR A 263 11.36 -2.76 44.63
CA THR A 263 10.31 -3.21 45.55
C THR A 263 9.84 -4.63 45.23
N SER A 264 10.75 -5.51 44.84
CA SER A 264 10.51 -6.93 45.12
C SER A 264 10.86 -7.15 46.59
N ALA A 265 9.86 -7.04 47.47
CA ALA A 265 10.03 -7.48 48.85
C ALA A 265 10.34 -8.98 48.82
N SER A 266 11.48 -9.36 49.38
CA SER A 266 12.01 -10.73 49.44
C SER A 266 11.25 -11.66 50.39
N LEU A 267 9.96 -11.42 50.65
CA LEU A 267 9.16 -12.19 51.60
C LEU A 267 7.76 -12.49 51.06
N HIS A 268 7.33 -13.72 51.33
CA HIS A 268 6.09 -14.36 50.91
C HIS A 268 4.85 -13.46 51.00
N SER A 269 3.98 -13.53 49.98
CA SER A 269 2.71 -12.78 49.78
C SER A 269 1.80 -12.61 51.02
N ARG A 270 1.95 -13.47 52.04
CA ARG A 270 1.16 -13.42 53.29
C ARG A 270 1.78 -12.56 54.40
N PHE A 271 3.00 -12.03 54.24
CA PHE A 271 3.64 -11.16 55.23
C PHE A 271 3.41 -9.68 54.88
N GLY A 272 2.16 -9.24 54.99
CA GLY A 272 1.78 -7.84 54.80
C GLY A 272 1.89 -7.07 56.12
N GLY A 273 2.83 -6.14 56.22
CA GLY A 273 2.87 -5.18 57.33
C GLY A 273 1.62 -4.30 57.32
N THR A 274 1.10 -3.95 58.50
CA THR A 274 -0.03 -3.03 58.65
C THR A 274 0.52 -1.66 59.04
N PHE A 275 0.32 -0.67 58.18
CA PHE A 275 0.81 0.70 58.36
C PHE A 275 -0.36 1.64 58.61
N VAL A 276 -0.13 2.66 59.44
CA VAL A 276 -1.11 3.71 59.71
C VAL A 276 -0.66 4.99 59.02
N LEU A 277 -1.48 5.49 58.10
CA LEU A 277 -1.27 6.78 57.43
C LEU A 277 -1.76 7.90 58.34
N LYS A 278 -0.82 8.64 58.93
CA LYS A 278 -1.12 9.83 59.71
C LYS A 278 -1.60 10.96 58.81
N ALA A 279 -2.55 11.76 59.31
CA ALA A 279 -3.17 12.90 58.61
C ALA A 279 -4.09 12.57 57.43
N MET A 280 -4.40 11.28 57.19
CA MET A 280 -5.47 10.86 56.29
C MET A 280 -6.51 10.07 57.08
N LYS A 281 -7.72 10.61 57.18
CA LYS A 281 -8.80 9.96 57.90
C LYS A 281 -9.52 8.94 57.01
N SER A 282 -9.79 7.78 57.58
CA SER A 282 -10.72 6.80 57.04
C SER A 282 -12.17 7.32 57.10
N ILE A 283 -13.08 6.60 56.46
CA ILE A 283 -14.54 6.85 56.48
C ILE A 283 -15.08 6.84 57.93
N SER A 284 -14.39 6.14 58.85
CA SER A 284 -14.72 6.07 60.27
C SER A 284 -14.08 7.17 61.14
N ASP A 285 -13.52 8.22 60.54
CA ASP A 285 -12.89 9.37 61.22
C ASP A 285 -11.61 9.05 62.04
N GLN A 286 -11.13 7.81 61.94
CA GLN A 286 -9.86 7.30 62.48
C GLN A 286 -8.76 7.32 61.41
N ASP A 287 -7.49 7.23 61.82
CA ASP A 287 -6.36 7.19 60.87
C ASP A 287 -6.46 5.97 59.94
N LEU A 288 -6.14 6.19 58.66
CA LEU A 288 -6.29 5.19 57.60
C LEU A 288 -5.23 4.09 57.72
N ILE A 289 -5.69 2.83 57.66
CA ILE A 289 -4.82 1.64 57.72
C ILE A 289 -4.53 1.15 56.30
N TYR A 290 -3.26 0.89 55.99
CA TYR A 290 -2.79 0.41 54.68
C TYR A 290 -1.88 -0.82 54.83
N HIS A 291 -2.05 -1.82 53.96
CA HIS A 291 -1.46 -3.16 54.14
C HIS A 291 -0.23 -3.44 53.24
N LYS A 292 0.28 -2.43 52.54
CA LYS A 292 1.49 -2.54 51.70
C LYS A 292 2.51 -1.48 52.10
N PRO A 293 3.81 -1.79 52.11
CA PRO A 293 4.83 -0.77 52.30
C PRO A 293 4.73 0.24 51.14
N LEU A 294 4.47 1.50 51.47
CA LEU A 294 4.50 2.60 50.52
C LEU A 294 5.89 3.21 50.55
N ASN A 295 6.60 3.16 49.43
CA ASN A 295 7.88 3.85 49.31
C ASN A 295 7.70 5.36 49.12
N ASN A 296 6.64 5.76 48.38
CA ASN A 296 6.25 7.14 48.16
C ASN A 296 4.75 7.32 48.35
N ILE A 297 4.32 8.52 48.77
CA ILE A 297 2.90 8.88 48.93
C ILE A 297 2.16 8.93 47.59
N GLU A 298 2.85 9.21 46.49
CA GLU A 298 2.27 9.23 45.14
C GLU A 298 1.79 7.84 44.67
N ASP A 299 2.31 6.76 45.25
CA ASP A 299 1.92 5.38 44.96
C ASP A 299 0.62 4.96 45.69
N LEU A 300 0.04 5.86 46.50
CA LEU A 300 -1.21 5.65 47.23
C LEU A 300 -2.41 5.69 46.27
N ASN A 301 -2.71 4.57 45.62
CA ASN A 301 -3.79 4.46 44.64
C ASN A 301 -4.95 3.58 45.14
N PHE A 302 -6.07 4.21 45.51
CA PHE A 302 -7.29 3.54 45.98
C PHE A 302 -8.17 2.98 44.85
N ASP A 303 -7.84 3.26 43.59
CA ASP A 303 -8.62 2.83 42.43
C ASP A 303 -8.13 1.50 41.84
N VAL A 304 -7.02 0.95 42.35
CA VAL A 304 -6.42 -0.30 41.85
C VAL A 304 -7.37 -1.50 42.01
N GLU A 305 -8.10 -1.56 43.14
CA GLU A 305 -9.03 -2.65 43.45
C GLU A 305 -10.47 -2.35 43.02
N LYS A 306 -10.73 -1.16 42.46
CA LYS A 306 -12.07 -0.81 41.98
C LYS A 306 -12.33 -1.46 40.62
N ASN A 307 -13.48 -2.13 40.51
CA ASN A 307 -13.97 -2.65 39.23
C ASN A 307 -14.16 -1.49 38.24
N LYS A 308 -13.30 -1.43 37.21
CA LYS A 308 -13.36 -0.39 36.18
C LYS A 308 -14.68 -0.50 35.42
N GLN A 309 -15.42 0.60 35.31
CA GLN A 309 -16.65 0.64 34.52
C GLN A 309 -16.35 0.28 33.06
N LYS A 310 -17.17 -0.61 32.50
CA LYS A 310 -17.04 -1.10 31.12
C LYS A 310 -17.31 0.06 30.15
N ARG A 311 -16.25 0.65 29.59
CA ARG A 311 -16.38 1.72 28.60
C ARG A 311 -16.85 1.13 27.25
N PRO A 312 -17.82 1.75 26.57
CA PRO A 312 -18.24 1.31 25.23
C PRO A 312 -17.07 1.41 24.24
N LYS A 313 -16.93 0.44 23.31
CA LYS A 313 -15.74 0.31 22.42
C LYS A 313 -15.34 1.60 21.69
N ASN A 314 -16.28 2.50 21.38
CA ASN A 314 -16.00 3.77 20.70
C ASN A 314 -15.38 4.86 21.60
N ARG A 315 -15.30 4.65 22.92
CA ARG A 315 -14.74 5.60 23.92
C ARG A 315 -13.53 5.04 24.66
N LEU A 316 -13.01 3.87 24.26
CA LEU A 316 -11.73 3.42 24.77
C LEU A 316 -10.62 4.27 24.11
N PRO A 317 -9.56 4.65 24.86
CA PRO A 317 -8.35 5.17 24.23
C PRO A 317 -7.87 4.15 23.20
N MET A 318 -7.38 4.63 22.06
CA MET A 318 -6.80 3.80 21.02
C MET A 318 -5.66 2.99 21.63
N LYS A 319 -5.92 1.72 21.93
CA LYS A 319 -4.87 0.79 22.31
C LYS A 319 -4.18 0.39 21.01
N SER A 320 -2.92 0.77 20.84
CA SER A 320 -2.05 0.11 19.86
C SER A 320 -1.71 -1.28 20.41
N GLU A 321 -2.67 -2.20 20.40
CA GLU A 321 -2.33 -3.62 20.53
C GLU A 321 -1.59 -3.99 19.25
N ARG A 322 -0.25 -4.01 19.32
CA ARG A 322 0.56 -4.69 18.31
C ARG A 322 0.16 -6.15 18.40
N THR A 323 -0.55 -6.65 17.40
CA THR A 323 -0.86 -8.08 17.29
C THR A 323 0.47 -8.82 17.16
N GLU A 324 0.93 -9.48 18.23
CA GLU A 324 2.18 -10.25 18.22
C GLU A 324 1.99 -11.53 17.40
N ARG A 325 2.32 -11.49 16.11
CA ARG A 325 2.35 -12.68 15.24
C ARG A 325 3.65 -13.46 15.50
N ARG A 326 3.54 -14.72 15.96
CA ARG A 326 4.72 -15.59 16.14
C ARG A 326 4.83 -16.55 14.96
N SER A 327 5.77 -16.28 14.05
CA SER A 327 6.15 -17.20 12.98
C SER A 327 6.86 -18.44 13.51
N ALA A 328 6.91 -19.50 12.70
CA ALA A 328 7.62 -20.74 13.02
C ALA A 328 9.07 -20.46 13.42
N TYR A 329 9.63 -21.27 14.33
CA TYR A 329 10.98 -21.04 14.87
C TYR A 329 12.06 -21.02 13.77
N SER A 330 11.99 -21.94 12.81
CA SER A 330 12.89 -21.98 11.65
C SER A 330 12.86 -20.68 10.84
N VAL A 331 11.66 -20.11 10.62
CA VAL A 331 11.48 -18.83 9.93
C VAL A 331 12.14 -17.69 10.69
N ARG A 332 11.95 -17.63 12.01
CA ARG A 332 12.59 -16.60 12.83
C ARG A 332 14.10 -16.71 12.87
N LEU A 333 14.66 -17.91 12.75
CA LEU A 333 16.10 -18.13 12.76
C LEU A 333 16.76 -17.51 11.52
N PHE A 334 16.31 -17.89 10.33
CA PHE A 334 16.88 -17.33 9.10
C PHE A 334 16.55 -15.84 8.90
N LEU A 335 15.39 -15.37 9.40
CA LEU A 335 15.08 -13.93 9.39
C LEU A 335 16.05 -13.15 10.29
N LYS A 336 16.41 -13.71 11.45
CA LYS A 336 17.39 -13.11 12.33
C LYS A 336 18.78 -13.10 11.69
N GLU A 337 19.18 -14.18 11.03
CA GLU A 337 20.44 -14.26 10.28
C GLU A 337 20.49 -13.18 9.19
N PHE A 338 19.45 -13.09 8.36
CA PHE A 338 19.29 -12.02 7.37
C PHE A 338 19.41 -10.62 7.99
N CYS A 339 18.71 -10.35 9.10
CA CYS A 339 18.80 -9.05 9.77
C CYS A 339 20.21 -8.74 10.25
N VAL A 340 20.92 -9.73 10.83
CA VAL A 340 22.29 -9.52 11.30
C VAL A 340 23.20 -9.19 10.12
N GLU A 341 23.15 -9.99 9.05
CA GLU A 341 23.98 -9.79 7.87
C GLU A 341 23.69 -8.45 7.18
N PHE A 342 22.41 -8.13 6.99
CA PHE A 342 21.99 -6.85 6.42
C PHE A 342 22.48 -5.66 7.26
N LEU A 343 22.34 -5.71 8.59
CA LEU A 343 22.81 -4.65 9.48
C LEU A 343 24.33 -4.52 9.46
N THR A 344 25.07 -5.63 9.37
CA THR A 344 26.53 -5.59 9.36
C THR A 344 27.12 -5.18 8.02
N GLY A 345 26.53 -5.62 6.91
CA GLY A 345 27.15 -5.59 5.59
C GLY A 345 26.54 -4.59 4.62
N ALA A 346 25.31 -4.11 4.85
CA ALA A 346 24.56 -3.36 3.84
C ALA A 346 23.97 -2.05 4.36
N TYR A 347 23.54 -2.05 5.61
CA TYR A 347 22.75 -0.97 6.19
C TYR A 347 23.42 0.41 6.08
N ASN A 348 24.71 0.52 6.38
CA ASN A 348 25.41 1.81 6.31
C ASN A 348 25.50 2.33 4.87
N ASN A 349 25.88 1.48 3.92
CA ASN A 349 26.01 1.85 2.50
C ASN A 349 24.65 2.31 1.96
N LEU A 350 23.62 1.56 2.28
CA LEU A 350 22.26 1.85 1.87
C LEU A 350 21.75 3.18 2.45
N MET A 351 21.99 3.43 3.74
CA MET A 351 21.61 4.70 4.36
C MET A 351 22.39 5.89 3.80
N HIS A 352 23.65 5.69 3.41
CA HIS A 352 24.44 6.72 2.74
C HIS A 352 23.84 7.07 1.37
N SER A 353 23.50 6.07 0.55
CA SER A 353 22.86 6.30 -0.76
C SER A 353 21.50 6.98 -0.63
N VAL A 354 20.69 6.62 0.38
CA VAL A 354 19.41 7.31 0.66
C VAL A 354 19.66 8.78 1.02
N LYS A 355 20.64 9.07 1.88
CA LYS A 355 21.02 10.45 2.24
C LYS A 355 21.47 11.24 1.01
N GLU A 356 22.29 10.65 0.15
CA GLU A 356 22.78 11.26 -1.09
C GLU A 356 21.65 11.56 -2.09
N LEU A 357 20.70 10.63 -2.24
CA LEU A 357 19.50 10.84 -3.06
C LEU A 357 18.69 12.03 -2.56
N LEU A 358 18.42 12.11 -1.26
CA LEU A 358 17.68 13.23 -0.67
C LEU A 358 18.41 14.58 -0.83
N MET A 359 19.74 14.57 -0.68
CA MET A 359 20.56 15.77 -0.94
C MET A 359 20.49 16.20 -2.41
N THR A 360 20.56 15.24 -3.33
CA THR A 360 20.43 15.47 -4.77
C THR A 360 19.07 16.06 -5.11
N LEU A 361 17.98 15.53 -4.56
CA LEU A 361 16.63 16.09 -4.75
C LEU A 361 16.52 17.53 -4.24
N THR A 362 17.14 17.82 -3.10
CA THR A 362 17.21 19.18 -2.56
C THR A 362 17.97 20.14 -3.48
N ALA A 363 19.00 19.65 -4.17
CA ALA A 363 19.75 20.44 -5.16
C ALA A 363 18.95 20.60 -6.47
N MET A 364 18.28 19.55 -6.95
CA MET A 364 17.41 19.58 -8.12
C MET A 364 16.26 20.57 -7.97
N ASP A 365 15.71 20.73 -6.76
CA ASP A 365 14.65 21.72 -6.52
C ASP A 365 15.11 23.18 -6.73
N LYS A 366 16.42 23.43 -6.58
CA LYS A 366 17.04 24.75 -6.74
C LYS A 366 17.59 24.97 -8.15
N SER A 367 17.49 23.99 -9.05
CA SER A 367 18.00 24.12 -10.41
C SER A 367 17.24 25.20 -11.18
N THR A 368 17.95 25.89 -12.07
CA THR A 368 17.35 26.87 -12.99
C THR A 368 16.51 26.18 -14.07
N ASP A 369 16.86 24.96 -14.46
CA ASP A 369 16.12 24.16 -15.43
C ASP A 369 14.80 23.63 -14.86
N ALA A 370 13.71 23.87 -15.58
CA ALA A 370 12.37 23.40 -15.25
C ALA A 370 12.20 21.88 -15.40
N SER A 371 12.90 21.26 -16.36
CA SER A 371 12.86 19.80 -16.57
C SER A 371 13.37 19.07 -15.33
N VAL A 372 14.54 19.47 -14.82
CA VAL A 372 15.15 18.92 -13.60
C VAL A 372 14.25 19.11 -12.37
N ARG A 373 13.62 20.28 -12.21
CA ARG A 373 12.66 20.51 -11.13
C ARG A 373 11.42 19.62 -11.25
N ASN A 374 10.93 19.36 -12.46
CA ASN A 374 9.79 18.48 -12.68
C ASN A 374 10.15 17.02 -12.36
N SER A 375 11.33 16.53 -12.76
CA SER A 375 11.83 15.21 -12.36
C SER A 375 11.93 15.08 -10.85
N SER A 376 12.45 16.10 -10.14
CA SER A 376 12.49 16.13 -8.67
C SER A 376 11.10 15.99 -8.05
N LYS A 377 10.08 16.67 -8.59
CA LYS A 377 8.69 16.54 -8.10
C LYS A 377 8.17 15.11 -8.23
N VAL A 378 8.40 14.46 -9.38
CA VAL A 378 7.96 13.08 -9.62
C VAL A 378 8.64 12.13 -8.64
N ILE A 379 9.96 12.23 -8.46
CA ILE A 379 10.71 11.38 -7.52
C ILE A 379 10.24 11.60 -6.08
N LYS A 380 10.03 12.85 -5.65
CA LYS A 380 9.50 13.15 -4.31
C LYS A 380 8.12 12.58 -4.09
N SER A 381 7.26 12.59 -5.11
CA SER A 381 5.95 11.93 -5.04
C SER A 381 6.12 10.43 -4.75
N ASN A 382 6.97 9.76 -5.52
CA ASN A 382 7.23 8.33 -5.33
C ASN A 382 7.81 8.03 -3.94
N ILE A 383 8.64 8.90 -3.38
CA ILE A 383 9.24 8.69 -2.05
C ILE A 383 8.23 8.96 -0.92
N PHE A 384 7.47 10.05 -0.96
CA PHE A 384 6.67 10.49 0.19
C PHE A 384 5.31 9.80 0.31
N TYR A 385 4.76 9.27 -0.78
CA TYR A 385 3.53 8.49 -0.75
C TYR A 385 3.76 7.06 -0.24
N VAL A 386 4.89 6.46 -0.61
CA VAL A 386 5.31 5.13 -0.16
C VAL A 386 5.58 5.16 1.35
N ILE A 387 4.77 4.41 2.11
CA ILE A 387 4.78 4.42 3.58
C ILE A 387 6.11 3.92 4.13
N GLU A 388 6.74 2.98 3.43
CA GLU A 388 7.99 2.34 3.79
C GLU A 388 9.12 3.38 3.92
N TYR A 389 9.28 4.26 2.93
CA TYR A 389 10.27 5.33 2.97
C TYR A 389 9.92 6.41 4.00
N ARG A 390 8.62 6.71 4.14
CA ARG A 390 8.13 7.73 5.07
C ARG A 390 8.33 7.31 6.54
N GLU A 391 8.12 6.03 6.85
CA GLU A 391 8.26 5.52 8.22
C GLU A 391 9.68 5.10 8.56
N LEU A 392 10.51 4.71 7.58
CA LEU A 392 11.87 4.23 7.82
C LEU A 392 12.70 5.18 8.69
N ILE A 393 12.84 6.43 8.27
CA ILE A 393 13.71 7.40 8.97
C ILE A 393 13.19 7.71 10.38
N LEU A 394 11.87 7.80 10.55
CA LEU A 394 11.24 8.00 11.86
C LEU A 394 11.40 6.78 12.76
N MET A 395 11.25 5.58 12.21
CA MET A 395 11.43 4.31 12.94
C MET A 395 12.88 4.16 13.41
N LEU A 396 13.85 4.49 12.57
CA LEU A 396 15.27 4.47 12.91
C LEU A 396 15.60 5.45 14.05
N LEU A 397 15.00 6.65 14.04
CA LEU A 397 15.14 7.62 15.12
C LEU A 397 14.53 7.12 16.44
N LEU A 398 13.30 6.59 16.39
CA LEU A 398 12.59 6.12 17.58
C LEU A 398 13.22 4.87 18.21
N ASN A 399 13.94 4.08 17.43
CA ASN A 399 14.61 2.85 17.88
C ASN A 399 16.12 3.01 18.05
N PHE A 400 16.63 4.25 18.10
CA PHE A 400 18.04 4.49 18.40
C PHE A 400 18.39 3.99 19.81
N ASP A 401 19.45 3.19 19.91
CA ASP A 401 19.93 2.60 21.16
C ASP A 401 21.41 2.97 21.36
N GLU A 402 21.69 3.87 22.31
CA GLU A 402 23.03 4.39 22.58
C GLU A 402 24.05 3.31 22.96
N VAL A 403 23.58 2.15 23.47
CA VAL A 403 24.47 1.03 23.84
C VAL A 403 24.91 0.25 22.60
N LYS A 404 24.08 0.21 21.55
CA LYS A 404 24.30 -0.62 20.35
C LYS A 404 24.75 0.19 19.13
N MET A 405 24.40 1.47 19.08
CA MET A 405 24.59 2.33 17.91
C MET A 405 25.58 3.45 18.22
N SER A 406 26.49 3.71 17.29
CA SER A 406 27.55 4.70 17.49
C SER A 406 27.03 6.13 17.44
N ARG A 407 27.77 7.06 18.06
CA ARG A 407 27.48 8.50 17.97
C ARG A 407 27.64 9.06 16.55
N ALA A 408 28.52 8.46 15.74
CA ALA A 408 28.68 8.81 14.33
C ALA A 408 27.40 8.47 13.54
N TYR A 409 26.88 7.25 13.75
CA TYR A 409 25.61 6.84 13.17
C TYR A 409 24.44 7.76 13.61
N LEU A 410 24.38 8.15 14.88
CA LEU A 410 23.37 9.11 15.35
C LEU A 410 23.46 10.44 14.60
N LYS A 411 24.68 10.96 14.39
CA LYS A 411 24.90 12.20 13.65
C LYS A 411 24.37 12.07 12.21
N ASP A 412 24.71 11.00 11.52
CA ASP A 412 24.23 10.74 10.16
C ASP A 412 22.71 10.58 10.10
N LEU A 413 22.13 9.84 11.05
CA LEU A 413 20.69 9.66 11.15
C LEU A 413 19.97 11.00 11.38
N MET A 414 20.49 11.85 12.26
CA MET A 414 19.93 13.18 12.51
C MET A 414 20.03 14.09 11.28
N GLU A 415 21.17 14.08 10.57
CA GLU A 415 21.34 14.86 9.33
C GLU A 415 20.36 14.40 8.26
N THR A 416 20.26 13.08 8.02
CA THR A 416 19.32 12.50 7.05
C THR A 416 17.87 12.82 7.42
N ALA A 417 17.51 12.71 8.71
CA ALA A 417 16.17 13.06 9.18
C ALA A 417 15.85 14.54 9.01
N HIS A 418 16.80 15.44 9.27
CA HIS A 418 16.63 16.86 9.04
C HIS A 418 16.34 17.16 7.57
N ILE A 419 17.13 16.58 6.65
CA ILE A 419 16.94 16.76 5.20
C ILE A 419 15.58 16.21 4.76
N PHE A 420 15.23 15.00 5.22
CA PHE A 420 13.95 14.36 4.89
C PHE A 420 12.75 15.20 5.33
N LEU A 421 12.73 15.64 6.60
CA LEU A 421 11.63 16.45 7.12
C LEU A 421 11.51 17.79 6.41
N LYS A 422 12.64 18.42 6.05
CA LYS A 422 12.65 19.68 5.30
C LYS A 422 12.10 19.53 3.89
N LEU A 423 12.46 18.45 3.19
CA LEU A 423 11.89 18.13 1.88
C LEU A 423 10.39 17.81 1.98
N LEU A 424 9.99 17.08 3.02
CA LEU A 424 8.59 16.75 3.28
C LEU A 424 7.76 18.01 3.56
N GLU A 425 8.27 18.93 4.37
CA GLU A 425 7.65 20.23 4.65
C GLU A 425 7.43 21.02 3.34
N GLN A 426 8.47 21.15 2.51
CA GLN A 426 8.37 21.83 1.22
C GLN A 426 7.38 21.17 0.26
N PHE A 427 7.33 19.84 0.25
CA PHE A 427 6.36 19.08 -0.54
C PHE A 427 4.92 19.32 -0.05
N CYS A 428 4.69 19.26 1.27
CA CYS A 428 3.38 19.51 1.89
C CYS A 428 2.90 20.96 1.77
N SER A 429 3.84 21.91 1.65
CA SER A 429 3.53 23.35 1.58
C SER A 429 2.81 23.74 0.28
N ARG A 430 2.89 22.89 -0.76
CA ARG A 430 2.26 23.11 -2.07
C ARG A 430 1.06 22.19 -2.33
N SER A 431 0.91 21.10 -1.57
CA SER A 431 -0.23 20.17 -1.62
C SER A 431 -0.36 19.42 -0.30
N HIS A 432 -1.56 19.32 0.28
CA HIS A 432 -1.77 18.52 1.49
C HIS A 432 -1.53 17.03 1.19
N LEU A 433 -0.65 16.39 1.96
CA LEU A 433 -0.43 14.95 1.88
C LEU A 433 -1.68 14.22 2.37
N VAL A 434 -2.37 13.52 1.48
CA VAL A 434 -3.58 12.76 1.81
C VAL A 434 -3.16 11.44 2.44
N VAL A 435 -3.11 11.40 3.77
CA VAL A 435 -2.86 10.16 4.51
C VAL A 435 -4.18 9.42 4.67
N GLN A 436 -4.33 8.26 4.03
CA GLN A 436 -5.45 7.37 4.31
C GLN A 436 -5.41 6.96 5.78
N LYS A 437 -6.39 7.41 6.57
CA LYS A 437 -6.61 6.82 7.90
C LYS A 437 -7.09 5.38 7.69
N PRO A 438 -6.51 4.38 8.37
CA PRO A 438 -7.04 3.02 8.32
C PRO A 438 -8.51 3.08 8.70
N ALA A 439 -9.36 2.55 7.83
CA ALA A 439 -10.81 2.65 7.98
C ALA A 439 -11.23 2.11 9.35
N ALA A 440 -11.66 3.01 10.24
CA ALA A 440 -12.28 2.61 11.49
C ALA A 440 -13.50 1.76 11.15
N ARG A 441 -13.46 0.47 11.51
CA ARG A 441 -14.58 -0.49 11.37
C ARG A 441 -15.86 0.16 11.90
N ARG A 442 -16.73 0.62 11.00
CA ARG A 442 -18.15 0.88 11.32
C ARG A 442 -18.77 -0.48 11.64
N LYS A 443 -19.00 -0.75 12.93
CA LYS A 443 -19.75 -1.92 13.37
C LYS A 443 -21.14 -1.89 12.74
N LYS A 444 -21.50 -2.95 12.00
CA LYS A 444 -22.88 -3.24 11.59
C LYS A 444 -23.78 -3.18 12.81
N LYS A 445 -24.69 -2.21 12.84
CA LYS A 445 -25.82 -2.18 13.77
C LYS A 445 -26.76 -3.31 13.34
N LYS A 446 -27.06 -4.26 14.24
CA LYS A 446 -28.14 -5.23 14.03
C LYS A 446 -29.43 -4.43 13.82
N THR A 447 -29.98 -4.48 12.60
CA THR A 447 -31.33 -4.01 12.32
C THR A 447 -32.30 -5.11 12.74
N ASN A 448 -33.12 -4.81 13.74
CA ASN A 448 -34.37 -5.52 13.93
C ASN A 448 -35.24 -5.22 12.70
N LYS A 449 -35.80 -6.28 12.14
CA LYS A 449 -36.90 -6.23 11.18
C LYS A 449 -38.05 -5.52 11.89
N ASP A 450 -38.45 -4.37 11.38
CA ASP A 450 -39.86 -4.03 11.30
C ASP A 450 -40.11 -3.25 10.02
N SER A 451 -41.25 -3.62 9.43
CA SER A 451 -41.76 -3.23 8.13
C SER A 451 -42.15 -1.77 8.04
N ASN A 452 -42.04 -1.28 6.79
CA ASN A 452 -42.83 -0.26 6.11
C ASN A 452 -42.26 1.15 5.88
N GLN A 453 -42.36 1.49 4.59
CA GLN A 453 -42.32 2.78 3.90
C GLN A 453 -40.94 3.32 3.49
N ASN A 454 -40.68 3.20 2.18
CA ASN A 454 -39.63 3.91 1.44
C ASN A 454 -39.80 5.43 1.58
N PRO A 455 -38.69 6.15 1.80
CA PRO A 455 -38.47 7.44 1.17
C PRO A 455 -37.41 7.27 0.09
N GLN A 456 -37.73 7.65 -1.15
CA GLN A 456 -36.74 7.90 -2.20
C GLN A 456 -35.74 8.96 -1.68
N GLU A 457 -34.47 8.60 -1.55
CA GLU A 457 -33.38 9.58 -1.47
C GLU A 457 -33.19 10.19 -2.86
N THR A 458 -33.89 11.29 -3.12
CA THR A 458 -33.50 12.23 -4.19
C THR A 458 -32.27 12.99 -3.72
N LEU A 459 -31.19 12.97 -4.51
CA LEU A 459 -30.10 13.94 -4.39
C LEU A 459 -30.69 15.36 -4.30
N PRO A 460 -30.07 16.30 -3.57
CA PRO A 460 -30.53 17.68 -3.57
C PRO A 460 -30.38 18.23 -5.00
N LYS A 461 -31.47 18.25 -5.78
CA LYS A 461 -31.56 19.06 -6.99
C LYS A 461 -31.40 20.51 -6.51
N ARG A 462 -30.21 21.07 -6.69
CA ARG A 462 -29.98 22.50 -6.53
C ARG A 462 -30.82 23.19 -7.60
N ASP A 463 -31.69 24.10 -7.18
CA ASP A 463 -32.62 24.79 -8.07
C ASP A 463 -31.82 25.65 -9.08
N PRO A 464 -31.87 25.38 -10.39
CA PRO A 464 -31.05 26.08 -11.38
C PRO A 464 -31.34 27.59 -11.39
N GLU A 465 -32.57 28.01 -11.13
CA GLU A 465 -32.93 29.44 -11.03
C GLU A 465 -32.13 30.15 -9.91
N ALA A 466 -31.97 29.49 -8.75
CA ALA A 466 -31.22 30.04 -7.62
C ALA A 466 -29.71 30.12 -7.88
N LEU A 467 -29.16 29.21 -8.71
CA LEU A 467 -27.76 29.25 -9.11
C LEU A 467 -27.51 30.38 -10.13
N TRP A 468 -28.48 30.63 -11.02
CA TRP A 468 -28.41 31.72 -11.99
C TRP A 468 -28.51 33.09 -11.32
N ASP A 469 -29.33 33.24 -10.28
CA ASP A 469 -29.41 34.48 -9.49
C ASP A 469 -28.07 34.85 -8.83
N GLU A 470 -27.25 33.85 -8.45
CA GLU A 470 -25.92 34.05 -7.87
C GLU A 470 -24.85 34.37 -8.93
N LEU A 471 -24.88 33.67 -10.07
CA LEU A 471 -23.85 33.73 -11.11
C LEU A 471 -24.10 34.82 -12.17
N GLY A 472 -25.35 35.14 -12.46
CA GLY A 472 -25.77 36.09 -13.50
C GLY A 472 -25.12 37.46 -13.39
N PRO A 473 -25.06 38.10 -12.21
CA PRO A 473 -24.38 39.39 -12.06
C PRO A 473 -22.90 39.34 -12.41
N GLN A 474 -22.20 38.23 -12.11
CA GLN A 474 -20.77 38.07 -12.42
C GLN A 474 -20.55 37.85 -13.91
N LEU A 475 -21.38 37.01 -14.55
CA LEU A 475 -21.37 36.78 -15.99
C LEU A 475 -21.64 38.07 -16.79
N SER A 476 -22.57 38.91 -16.34
CA SER A 476 -22.85 40.19 -16.99
C SER A 476 -21.65 41.15 -16.97
N VAL A 477 -20.83 41.13 -15.91
CA VAL A 477 -19.62 41.97 -15.81
C VAL A 477 -18.53 41.48 -16.77
N VAL A 478 -18.38 40.15 -16.90
CA VAL A 478 -17.42 39.53 -17.82
C VAL A 478 -17.81 39.82 -19.27
N LEU A 479 -19.07 39.63 -19.65
CA LEU A 479 -19.56 39.84 -21.02
C LEU A 479 -19.54 41.32 -21.46
N GLN A 480 -19.66 42.25 -20.52
CA GLN A 480 -19.48 43.68 -20.81
C GLN A 480 -17.99 44.08 -20.95
N GLY A 481 -17.06 43.13 -20.90
CA GLY A 481 -15.63 43.35 -21.11
C GLY A 481 -14.90 44.03 -19.95
N HIS A 482 -15.47 44.01 -18.74
CA HIS A 482 -14.88 44.68 -17.56
C HIS A 482 -13.92 43.77 -16.76
N THR A 483 -13.62 42.56 -17.24
CA THR A 483 -12.70 41.62 -16.58
C THR A 483 -12.09 40.65 -17.61
N GLU A 484 -10.77 40.45 -17.58
CA GLU A 484 -10.09 39.44 -18.40
C GLU A 484 -10.35 38.03 -17.83
N ILE A 485 -10.77 37.08 -18.68
CA ILE A 485 -10.94 35.67 -18.30
C ILE A 485 -9.55 35.06 -18.12
N SER A 486 -9.28 34.48 -16.94
CA SER A 486 -8.02 33.76 -16.71
C SER A 486 -7.85 32.63 -17.72
N SER A 487 -6.74 32.65 -18.46
CA SER A 487 -6.35 31.60 -19.43
C SER A 487 -6.01 30.25 -18.79
N ASP A 488 -6.08 30.15 -17.45
CA ASP A 488 -5.63 28.98 -16.70
C ASP A 488 -6.70 27.88 -16.56
N VAL A 489 -7.93 28.13 -17.02
CA VAL A 489 -9.03 27.16 -16.95
C VAL A 489 -9.39 26.70 -18.35
N ILE A 490 -8.99 25.48 -18.69
CA ILE A 490 -9.39 24.81 -19.92
C ILE A 490 -10.71 24.06 -19.63
N PRO A 491 -11.82 24.35 -20.33
CA PRO A 491 -13.05 23.58 -20.21
C PRO A 491 -12.76 22.12 -20.55
N PHE A 492 -13.00 21.21 -19.60
CA PHE A 492 -12.80 19.77 -19.75
C PHE A 492 -14.14 19.08 -19.59
N ASP A 493 -14.60 18.38 -20.63
CA ASP A 493 -15.76 17.52 -20.55
C ASP A 493 -15.31 16.10 -20.26
N ALA A 494 -15.45 15.71 -18.98
CA ALA A 494 -15.06 14.40 -18.49
C ALA A 494 -15.89 13.24 -19.07
N VAL A 495 -17.01 13.54 -19.76
CA VAL A 495 -17.93 12.55 -20.32
C VAL A 495 -17.80 12.44 -21.85
N SER A 496 -16.95 13.28 -22.47
CA SER A 496 -16.73 13.26 -23.91
C SER A 496 -15.82 12.10 -24.32
N ASP A 497 -16.21 11.38 -25.38
CA ASP A 497 -15.47 10.26 -25.96
C ASP A 497 -14.17 10.68 -26.71
N LYS A 498 -13.90 11.99 -26.80
CA LYS A 498 -12.71 12.56 -27.45
C LYS A 498 -11.58 12.79 -26.46
N ASP A 499 -10.34 12.57 -26.87
CA ASP A 499 -9.16 12.79 -26.02
C ASP A 499 -9.01 14.28 -25.65
N ILE A 500 -8.34 14.56 -24.53
CA ILE A 500 -8.17 15.91 -23.97
C ILE A 500 -7.45 16.86 -24.93
N ASP A 501 -6.60 16.34 -25.81
CA ASP A 501 -5.92 17.13 -26.83
C ASP A 501 -6.85 17.45 -28.01
N GLU A 502 -7.81 16.59 -28.33
CA GLU A 502 -8.85 16.85 -29.34
C GLU A 502 -9.97 17.76 -28.79
N GLN A 503 -10.24 17.71 -27.48
CA GLN A 503 -11.15 18.64 -26.81
C GLN A 503 -10.63 20.08 -26.79
N LYS A 504 -9.31 20.29 -26.92
CA LYS A 504 -8.69 21.62 -27.05
C LYS A 504 -8.90 22.27 -28.41
N GLU A 505 -9.14 21.47 -29.46
CA GLU A 505 -9.36 21.95 -30.84
C GLU A 505 -10.83 22.24 -31.17
N VAL A 506 -11.75 22.16 -30.19
CA VAL A 506 -13.18 22.38 -30.40
C VAL A 506 -13.53 23.88 -30.34
N TRP A 507 -12.84 24.69 -31.13
CA TRP A 507 -13.33 26.04 -31.46
C TRP A 507 -13.90 25.97 -32.88
N PRO A 508 -15.17 26.36 -33.12
CA PRO A 508 -15.70 26.39 -34.48
C PRO A 508 -14.91 27.39 -35.33
N GLU A 509 -14.85 27.16 -36.65
CA GLU A 509 -14.25 28.12 -37.60
C GLU A 509 -14.75 29.53 -37.28
N ASN A 510 -13.82 30.43 -36.90
CA ASN A 510 -13.99 31.83 -36.45
C ASN A 510 -14.00 32.09 -34.92
N ASP A 511 -13.61 31.16 -34.04
CA ASP A 511 -13.40 31.39 -32.59
C ASP A 511 -14.65 31.89 -31.81
N CYS A 512 -15.86 31.78 -32.39
CA CYS A 512 -17.09 32.25 -31.76
C CYS A 512 -18.21 31.19 -31.82
N PHE A 513 -18.91 30.98 -30.70
CA PHE A 513 -20.13 30.17 -30.66
C PHE A 513 -21.33 31.09 -30.89
N GLY A 514 -21.95 31.04 -32.08
CA GLY A 514 -23.09 31.91 -32.44
C GLY A 514 -22.74 33.02 -33.42
N ASN A 515 -23.47 34.15 -33.39
CA ASN A 515 -23.27 35.28 -34.29
C ASN A 515 -22.18 36.23 -33.73
N PRO A 516 -21.08 36.52 -34.46
CA PRO A 516 -19.98 37.36 -33.98
C PRO A 516 -20.35 38.83 -33.74
N TYR A 517 -21.56 39.25 -34.10
CA TYR A 517 -22.07 40.61 -33.88
C TYR A 517 -23.15 40.69 -32.79
N MET A 518 -23.25 39.66 -31.94
CA MET A 518 -24.22 39.63 -30.85
C MET A 518 -23.88 40.70 -29.80
N SER A 519 -24.90 41.40 -29.31
CA SER A 519 -24.71 42.34 -28.20
C SER A 519 -24.51 41.56 -26.88
N ALA A 520 -23.79 42.15 -25.91
CA ALA A 520 -23.56 41.50 -24.61
C ALA A 520 -24.87 41.10 -23.88
N GLU A 521 -25.97 41.81 -24.15
CA GLU A 521 -27.31 41.47 -23.64
C GLU A 521 -27.89 40.20 -24.30
N GLU A 522 -27.72 40.06 -25.60
CA GLU A 522 -28.15 38.87 -26.35
C GLU A 522 -27.28 37.64 -26.02
N GLU A 523 -25.98 37.83 -25.78
CA GLU A 523 -25.07 36.76 -25.32
C GLU A 523 -25.46 36.28 -23.93
N PHE A 524 -25.76 37.20 -23.01
CA PHE A 524 -26.20 36.86 -21.65
C PHE A 524 -27.50 36.04 -21.65
N MET A 525 -28.47 36.42 -22.49
CA MET A 525 -29.73 35.69 -22.63
C MET A 525 -29.52 34.30 -23.25
N SER A 526 -28.64 34.17 -24.23
CA SER A 526 -28.31 32.88 -24.87
C SER A 526 -27.66 31.91 -23.88
N ILE A 527 -26.74 32.39 -23.03
CA ILE A 527 -26.13 31.56 -21.97
C ILE A 527 -27.16 31.15 -20.92
N ARG A 528 -28.12 32.03 -20.58
CA ARG A 528 -29.22 31.67 -19.68
C ARG A 528 -30.08 30.54 -20.26
N GLU A 529 -30.43 30.63 -21.53
CA GLU A 529 -31.24 29.60 -22.19
C GLU A 529 -30.52 28.24 -22.21
N ILE A 530 -29.20 28.23 -22.47
CA ILE A 530 -28.38 27.01 -22.40
C ILE A 530 -28.34 26.46 -20.96
N PHE A 531 -28.14 27.33 -19.98
CA PHE A 531 -28.06 26.95 -18.58
C PHE A 531 -29.38 26.35 -18.06
N MET A 532 -30.51 26.84 -18.57
CA MET A 532 -31.86 26.37 -18.22
C MET A 532 -32.38 25.24 -19.13
N ALA A 533 -31.57 24.75 -20.09
CA ALA A 533 -32.01 23.72 -21.02
C ALA A 533 -32.12 22.35 -20.33
N ASP A 534 -33.30 21.71 -20.42
CA ASP A 534 -33.51 20.34 -19.98
C ASP A 534 -32.80 19.37 -20.94
N ILE A 535 -31.62 18.88 -20.55
CA ILE A 535 -30.87 17.88 -21.33
C ILE A 535 -31.49 16.50 -21.08
N PRO A 536 -31.98 15.78 -22.11
CA PRO A 536 -32.56 14.45 -21.92
C PRO A 536 -31.49 13.47 -21.44
N GLN A 537 -31.66 12.95 -20.23
CA GLN A 537 -30.85 11.84 -19.71
C GLN A 537 -31.22 10.58 -20.49
N TYR A 538 -30.29 10.05 -21.29
CA TYR A 538 -30.45 8.73 -21.91
C TYR A 538 -30.55 7.68 -20.80
N GLN A 539 -31.76 7.17 -20.56
CA GLN A 539 -31.96 5.97 -19.76
C GLN A 539 -31.41 4.78 -20.57
N LEU A 540 -30.31 4.20 -20.11
CA LEU A 540 -29.89 2.86 -20.53
C LEU A 540 -30.94 1.87 -20.03
N ASP A 541 -31.82 1.41 -20.92
CA ASP A 541 -32.78 0.34 -20.65
C ASP A 541 -32.03 -0.97 -20.37
N ILE A 542 -31.95 -1.32 -19.08
CA ILE A 542 -31.48 -2.61 -18.60
C ILE A 542 -32.67 -3.58 -18.70
N ASN A 543 -32.92 -4.13 -19.89
CA ASN A 543 -33.61 -5.41 -20.11
C ASN A 543 -33.55 -5.76 -21.61
N GLY A 544 -32.66 -6.69 -21.95
CA GLY A 544 -32.49 -7.26 -23.29
C GLY A 544 -31.21 -8.05 -23.39
#